data_AF-A0A6M8BG50-F1
#
_entry.id   AF-A0A6M8BG50-F1
#
_cell.length_a   1.000
_cell.length_b   1.000
_cell.length_c   1.000
_cell.angle_alpha   90.00
_cell.angle_beta   90.00
_cell.angle_gamma   90.00
#
_symmetry.space_group_name_H-M   'P 1'
#
loop_
_entity.id
_entity.type
_entity.pdbx_description
1 polymer ?
#
loop_
_entity_poly.entity_id
_entity_poly.type
_entity_poly.pdbx_seq_one_letter_code
_entity_poly.pdbx_strand_id
1 'polypeptide(L)' 'MGWIAFRQSRLDEAAAHLQAAIQLDPQRAAAHCLLAQVWTAQGKPAVAEWQACANTADRTIPEENTWYTQAQSALQRRGS' A
#
# COMPACT_ATOMS: atom_id res chain seq x y z
N MET A 1 -10.65 15.34 -19.35
CA MET A 1 -10.75 15.66 -17.90
C MET A 1 -11.49 14.60 -17.08
N GLY A 2 -12.52 13.90 -17.57
CA GLY A 2 -13.29 12.94 -16.75
C GLY A 2 -12.55 11.66 -16.28
N TRP A 3 -11.60 11.14 -17.05
CA TRP A 3 -10.95 9.85 -16.75
C TRP A 3 -10.03 9.92 -15.52
N ILE A 4 -9.40 11.07 -15.27
CA ILE A 4 -8.55 11.28 -14.09
C ILE A 4 -9.41 11.31 -12.82
N ALA A 5 -10.51 12.06 -12.84
CA ALA A 5 -11.46 12.13 -11.72
C ALA A 5 -12.07 10.75 -11.41
N PHE A 6 -12.42 9.97 -12.45
CA PHE A 6 -12.92 8.61 -12.27
C PHE A 6 -11.90 7.67 -11.61
N ARG A 7 -10.63 7.72 -12.03
CA ARG A 7 -9.57 6.94 -11.37
C ARG A 7 -9.36 7.38 -9.92
N GLN A 8 -9.40 8.69 -9.66
CA GLN A 8 -9.17 9.23 -8.33
C GLN A 8 -10.25 8.79 -7.35
N SER A 9 -11.53 8.87 -7.76
CA SER A 9 -12.67 8.35 -7.01
C SER A 9 -12.52 6.85 -6.69
N ARG A 10 -12.10 6.04 -7.66
CA ARG A 10 -11.86 4.60 -7.43
C ARG A 10 -10.70 4.33 -6.48
N LEU A 11 -9.67 5.17 -6.49
CA LEU A 11 -8.54 5.06 -5.55
C LEU A 11 -8.99 5.45 -4.13
N ASP A 12 -9.85 6.45 -3.97
CA ASP A 12 -10.38 6.83 -2.66
C ASP A 12 -11.28 5.73 -2.08
N GLU A 13 -12.15 5.11 -2.90
CA GLU A 13 -12.91 3.92 -2.49
C GLU A 13 -11.99 2.76 -2.09
N ALA A 14 -10.98 2.47 -2.91
CA ALA A 14 -10.01 1.42 -2.60
C ALA A 14 -9.30 1.67 -1.26
N ALA A 15 -8.90 2.93 -1.00
CA ALA A 15 -8.30 3.30 0.27
C ALA A 15 -9.24 3.05 1.45
N ALA A 16 -10.53 3.41 1.34
CA ALA A 16 -11.52 3.19 2.39
C ALA A 16 -11.71 1.69 2.68
N HIS A 17 -11.81 0.86 1.64
CA HIS A 17 -11.93 -0.59 1.80
C HIS A 17 -10.70 -1.22 2.47
N LEU A 18 -9.49 -0.76 2.09
CA LEU A 18 -8.25 -1.27 2.66
C LEU A 18 -8.06 -0.82 4.11
N GLN A 19 -8.46 0.40 4.45
CA GLN A 19 -8.47 0.88 5.84
C GLN A 19 -9.41 0.05 6.70
N ALA A 20 -10.61 -0.28 6.21
CA ALA A 20 -11.52 -1.18 6.90
C ALA A 20 -10.90 -2.59 7.08
N ALA A 21 -10.21 -3.10 6.06
CA ALA A 21 -9.50 -4.38 6.16
C ALA A 21 -8.40 -4.36 7.23
N ILE A 22 -7.64 -3.27 7.35
CA ILE A 22 -6.61 -3.07 8.38
C ILE A 22 -7.24 -2.98 9.78
N GLN A 23 -8.42 -2.36 9.91
CA GLN A 23 -9.15 -2.32 11.19
C GLN A 23 -9.59 -3.71 11.64
N LEU A 24 -9.95 -4.59 10.70
CA LEU A 24 -10.36 -5.96 10.98
C LEU A 24 -9.16 -6.87 11.26
N ASP A 25 -8.06 -6.70 10.52
CA ASP A 25 -6.83 -7.46 10.67
C ASP A 25 -5.60 -6.54 10.50
N PRO A 26 -5.08 -5.98 11.62
CA PRO A 26 -3.93 -5.08 11.58
C PRO A 26 -2.61 -5.75 11.19
N GLN A 27 -2.55 -7.08 11.11
CA GLN A 27 -1.35 -7.81 10.73
C GLN A 27 -1.37 -8.23 9.26
N ARG A 28 -2.41 -7.86 8.52
CA ARG A 28 -2.55 -8.25 7.12
C ARG A 28 -1.62 -7.47 6.22
N ALA A 29 -0.47 -8.05 5.91
CA ALA A 29 0.55 -7.46 5.02
C ALA A 29 -0.04 -6.95 3.71
N ALA A 30 -0.86 -7.78 3.05
CA ALA A 30 -1.54 -7.42 1.80
C ALA A 30 -2.30 -6.08 1.89
N ALA A 31 -3.00 -5.83 3.00
CA ALA A 31 -3.83 -4.63 3.16
C ALA A 31 -2.97 -3.37 3.27
N HIS A 32 -1.89 -3.43 4.08
CA HIS A 32 -0.90 -2.36 4.18
C HIS A 32 -0.18 -2.11 2.84
N CYS A 33 0.27 -3.15 2.16
CA CYS A 33 0.97 -3.03 0.88
C CYS A 33 0.10 -2.41 -0.21
N LEU A 34 -1.17 -2.82 -0.30
CA LEU A 34 -2.11 -2.28 -1.28
C LEU A 34 -2.50 -0.84 -0.94
N LEU A 35 -2.67 -0.50 0.36
CA LEU A 35 -2.99 0.87 0.76
C LEU A 35 -1.82 1.81 0.44
N ALA A 36 -0.59 1.36 0.65
CA ALA A 36 0.61 2.09 0.29
C ALA A 36 0.69 2.38 -1.21
N GLN A 37 0.34 1.41 -2.06
CA GLN A 37 0.28 1.60 -3.52
C GLN A 37 -0.81 2.60 -3.91
N VAL A 38 -2.00 2.51 -3.31
CA VAL A 38 -3.11 3.44 -3.56
C VAL A 38 -2.71 4.86 -3.20
N TRP A 39 -2.14 5.09 -2.02
CA TRP A 39 -1.67 6.41 -1.60
C TRP A 39 -0.54 6.93 -2.48
N THR A 40 0.39 6.06 -2.90
CA THR A 40 1.45 6.43 -3.85
C THR A 40 0.86 6.88 -5.19
N ALA A 41 -0.15 6.17 -5.72
CA ALA A 41 -0.84 6.53 -6.97
C ALA A 41 -1.64 7.85 -6.85
N GLN A 42 -2.09 8.20 -5.65
CA GLN A 42 -2.73 9.48 -5.35
C GLN A 42 -1.74 10.62 -5.06
N GLY A 43 -0.43 10.34 -5.03
CA GLY A 43 0.59 11.31 -4.61
C GLY A 43 0.59 11.63 -3.11
N LYS A 44 -0.15 10.86 -2.30
CA LYS A 44 -0.20 10.98 -0.84
C LYS A 44 1.02 10.30 -0.18
N PRO A 45 1.40 10.70 1.04
CA PRO A 45 2.48 10.04 1.77
C PRO A 45 2.08 8.60 2.12
N ALA A 46 2.84 7.64 1.60
CA ALA A 46 2.60 6.20 1.77
C ALA A 46 3.65 5.49 2.66
N VAL A 47 4.55 6.24 3.27
CA VAL A 47 5.72 5.70 4.00
C VAL A 47 5.30 4.78 5.14
N ALA A 48 4.30 5.19 5.93
CA ALA A 48 3.82 4.39 7.06
C ALA A 48 3.27 3.04 6.60
N GLU A 49 2.47 3.02 5.54
CA GLU A 49 1.89 1.80 5.00
C GLU A 49 2.94 0.91 4.33
N TRP A 50 3.93 1.50 3.65
CA TRP A 50 5.06 0.74 3.13
C TRP A 50 5.92 0.11 4.24
N GLN A 51 6.11 0.81 5.36
CA GLN A 51 6.78 0.25 6.54
C GLN A 51 5.97 -0.88 7.16
N ALA A 52 4.66 -0.68 7.36
CA ALA A 52 3.77 -1.71 7.91
C ALA A 52 3.73 -2.96 7.01
N CYS A 53 3.63 -2.77 5.69
CA CYS A 53 3.75 -3.82 4.68
C CYS A 53 5.04 -4.64 4.85
N ALA A 54 6.19 -3.96 4.93
CA ALA A 54 7.49 -4.63 5.07
C ALA A 54 7.65 -5.36 6.42
N ASN A 55 7.02 -4.85 7.48
CA ASN A 55 7.08 -5.44 8.82
C ASN A 55 6.19 -6.67 8.98
N THR A 56 5.04 -6.69 8.30
CA THR A 56 4.04 -7.75 8.42
C THR A 56 4.17 -8.85 7.37
N ALA A 57 4.85 -8.57 6.24
CA ALA A 57 5.06 -9.55 5.17
C ALA A 57 5.96 -10.73 5.60
N ASP A 58 5.51 -11.95 5.35
CA ASP A 58 6.28 -13.17 5.48
C ASP A 58 7.12 -13.41 4.21
N ARG A 59 8.45 -13.31 4.36
CA ARG A 59 9.40 -13.47 3.26
C ARG A 59 9.53 -14.92 2.76
N THR A 60 9.00 -15.89 3.49
CA THR A 60 8.97 -17.30 3.06
C THR A 60 7.87 -17.56 2.03
N ILE A 61 6.84 -16.71 1.99
CA ILE A 61 5.77 -16.75 1.00
C ILE A 61 6.22 -15.92 -0.22
N PRO A 62 6.31 -16.51 -1.43
CA PRO A 62 6.82 -15.80 -2.62
C PRO A 62 6.05 -14.53 -2.98
N GLU A 63 4.73 -14.55 -2.78
CA GLU A 63 3.83 -13.42 -3.04
C GLU A 63 4.09 -12.26 -2.08
N GLU A 64 4.19 -12.56 -0.79
CA GLU A 64 4.48 -11.55 0.23
C GLU A 64 5.93 -11.05 0.18
N ASN A 65 6.88 -11.91 -0.20
CA ASN A 65 8.25 -11.50 -0.48
C ASN A 65 8.32 -10.49 -1.64
N THR A 66 7.45 -10.64 -2.65
CA THR A 66 7.33 -9.65 -3.73
C THR A 66 6.83 -8.31 -3.18
N TRP A 67 5.83 -8.31 -2.30
CA TRP A 67 5.37 -7.07 -1.66
C TRP A 67 6.41 -6.45 -0.74
N TYR A 68 7.16 -7.26 0.00
CA TYR A 68 8.28 -6.82 0.84
C TYR A 68 9.35 -6.09 0.00
N THR A 69 9.77 -6.68 -1.12
CA THR A 69 10.77 -6.06 -2.00
C THR A 69 10.26 -4.76 -2.65
N GLN A 70 8.98 -4.70 -3.02
CA GLN A 70 8.34 -3.48 -3.50
C GLN A 70 8.33 -2.40 -2.41
N ALA A 71 8.00 -2.76 -1.17
CA ALA A 71 8.00 -1.84 -0.04
C ALA A 71 9.38 -1.24 0.23
N GLN A 72 10.41 -2.08 0.28
CA GLN A 72 11.80 -1.64 0.44
C GLN A 72 12.21 -0.67 -0.67
N SER A 73 11.88 -1.00 -1.92
CA SER A 73 12.16 -0.14 -3.08
C SER A 73 11.46 1.21 -2.98
N ALA A 74 10.21 1.24 -2.52
CA ALA A 74 9.43 2.48 -2.38
C ALA A 74 9.99 3.38 -1.25
N LEU A 75 10.45 2.78 -0.15
CA LEU A 75 11.05 3.50 0.98
C LEU A 75 12.40 4.12 0.60
N GLN A 76 13.23 3.41 -0.18
CA GLN A 76 14.53 3.92 -0.63
C GLN A 76 14.42 5.12 -1.57
N ARG A 77 13.42 5.14 -2.46
CA ARG A 77 13.23 6.24 -3.43
C ARG A 77 12.83 7.58 -2.82
N ARG A 78 12.39 7.62 -1.55
CA ARG A 78 12.08 8.87 -0.84
C ARG A 78 13.26 9.42 -0.02
N GLY A 79 14.38 8.69 0.03
CA GLY A 79 15.59 9.08 0.77
C GLY A 79 16.71 9.70 -0.07
N SER A 80 16.48 10.02 -1.35
CA SER A 80 17.46 10.61 -2.27
C SER A 80 17.12 12.04 -2.68
#